data_AF-A0A1M5EY95-F1
#
_entry.id   AF-A0A1M5EY95-F1
#
_cell.length_a   1.000
_cell.length_b   1.000
_cell.length_c   1.000
_cell.angle_alpha   90.00
_cell.angle_beta   90.00
_cell.angle_gamma   90.00
#
_symmetry.space_group_name_H-M   'P 1'
#
loop_
_entity.id
_entity.type
_entity.pdbx_description
1 polymer ?
#
loop_
_entity_poly.entity_id
_entity_poly.type
_entity_poly.pdbx_seq_one_letter_code
_entity_poly.pdbx_strand_id
1 'polypeptide(L)'
;MTKRNYEDEAIKLSKVIDIAIESMRKFPSESWSKETLDHVVNCYKEYKEYAINPEPKFKKIASLKYLIEDVFTRFQESSGKDVEYFWQELKKQNLDYSRKDKLDKIIKSGKIKSRIEFEYVTDIIVLAEQEGRITKDEAMLLGNMLDNFALKHCK
;
A
#
# COMPACT_ATOMS: atom_id res chain seq x y z
N MET A 1 25.22 1.14 13.25
CA MET A 1 24.03 1.63 12.53
C MET A 1 24.31 3.03 12.05
N THR A 2 24.43 3.24 10.74
CA THR A 2 24.65 4.57 10.15
C THR A 2 23.43 5.43 10.40
N LYS A 3 23.62 6.64 10.92
CA LYS A 3 22.54 7.60 11.19
C LYS A 3 21.84 7.91 9.87
N ARG A 4 20.56 7.54 9.72
CA ARG A 4 19.76 7.93 8.54
C ARG A 4 19.79 9.45 8.44
N ASN A 5 20.42 9.99 7.39
CA ASN A 5 20.35 11.42 7.11
C ASN A 5 19.07 11.71 6.31
N TYR A 6 18.66 12.98 6.29
CA TYR A 6 17.42 13.37 5.64
C TYR A 6 17.47 13.14 4.13
N GLU A 7 18.62 13.46 3.53
CA GLU A 7 18.85 13.44 2.10
C GLU A 7 18.69 12.04 1.49
N ASP A 8 19.29 11.01 2.11
CA ASP A 8 19.21 9.63 1.64
C ASP A 8 17.78 9.11 1.70
N GLU A 9 17.05 9.41 2.78
CA GLU A 9 15.65 9.03 2.93
C GLU A 9 14.73 9.81 1.98
N ALA A 10 15.03 11.08 1.70
CA ALA A 10 14.29 11.89 0.73
C ALA A 10 14.49 11.38 -0.71
N ILE A 11 15.72 11.01 -1.08
CA ILE A 11 16.02 10.39 -2.38
C ILE A 11 15.29 9.05 -2.51
N LYS A 12 15.26 8.26 -1.44
CA LYS A 12 14.53 7.00 -1.41
C LYS A 12 13.03 7.21 -1.59
N LEU A 13 12.44 8.14 -0.85
CA LEU A 13 11.02 8.48 -0.97
C LEU A 13 10.70 9.01 -2.37
N SER A 14 11.58 9.81 -2.98
CA SER A 14 11.41 10.25 -4.37
C SER A 14 11.24 9.07 -5.33
N LYS A 15 12.05 8.01 -5.19
CA LYS A 15 11.92 6.80 -6.03
C LYS A 15 10.59 6.09 -5.79
N VAL A 16 10.16 5.98 -4.54
CA VAL A 16 8.85 5.42 -4.19
C VAL A 16 7.72 6.21 -4.85
N ILE A 17 7.81 7.55 -4.84
CA ILE A 17 6.80 8.41 -5.45
C ILE A 17 6.76 8.24 -6.97
N ASP A 18 7.91 8.09 -7.63
CA ASP A 18 7.96 7.81 -9.06
C ASP A 18 7.24 6.49 -9.40
N ILE A 19 7.47 5.45 -8.59
CA ILE A 19 6.78 4.15 -8.71
C ILE A 19 5.27 4.29 -8.47
N ALA A 20 4.86 5.10 -7.48
CA ALA A 20 3.44 5.37 -7.22
C ALA A 20 2.75 6.08 -8.39
N ILE A 21 3.41 7.09 -8.98
CA ILE A 21 2.88 7.80 -10.14
C ILE A 21 2.78 6.85 -11.35
N GLU A 22 3.80 6.03 -11.57
CA GLU A 22 3.79 5.03 -12.63
C GLU A 22 2.65 4.02 -12.45
N SER A 23 2.47 3.50 -11.24
CA SER A 23 1.44 2.51 -10.93
C SER A 23 0.03 3.05 -11.21
N MET A 24 -0.26 4.26 -10.74
CA MET A 24 -1.55 4.93 -10.96
C MET A 24 -1.81 5.24 -12.43
N ARG A 25 -0.78 5.60 -13.21
CA ARG A 25 -0.94 5.87 -14.66
C ARG A 25 -1.11 4.61 -15.48
N LYS A 26 -0.41 3.54 -15.12
CA LYS A 26 -0.44 2.25 -15.85
C LYS A 26 -1.70 1.46 -15.54
N PHE A 27 -2.18 1.55 -14.30
CA PHE A 27 -3.36 0.83 -13.82
C PHE A 27 -4.31 1.78 -13.08
N PRO A 28 -4.88 2.79 -13.78
CA PRO A 28 -5.77 3.73 -13.13
C PRO A 28 -6.97 3.00 -12.51
N SER A 29 -7.38 3.46 -11.32
CA SER A 29 -8.59 2.97 -10.67
C SER A 29 -9.79 3.16 -11.59
N GLU A 30 -10.64 2.13 -11.71
CA GLU A 30 -11.84 2.19 -12.58
C GLU A 30 -12.82 3.28 -12.16
N SER A 31 -12.81 3.67 -10.88
CA SER A 31 -13.62 4.73 -10.32
C SER A 31 -13.08 6.15 -10.56
N TRP A 32 -11.91 6.29 -11.18
CA TRP A 32 -11.28 7.60 -11.38
C TRP A 32 -11.53 8.13 -12.79
N SER A 33 -12.04 9.37 -12.84
CA SER A 33 -11.95 10.14 -14.09
C SER A 33 -10.50 10.54 -14.36
N LYS A 34 -10.24 11.00 -15.59
CA LYS A 34 -8.92 11.52 -15.97
C LYS A 34 -8.50 12.69 -15.09
N GLU A 35 -9.44 13.59 -14.79
CA GLU A 35 -9.20 14.77 -13.94
C GLU A 35 -8.80 14.36 -12.52
N THR A 36 -9.48 13.35 -11.95
CA THR A 36 -9.12 12.79 -10.64
C THR A 36 -7.73 12.17 -10.67
N LEU A 37 -7.41 11.37 -11.69
CA LEU A 37 -6.09 10.77 -11.83
C LEU A 37 -4.99 11.84 -11.93
N ASP A 38 -5.18 12.85 -12.77
CA ASP A 38 -4.20 13.91 -12.95
C ASP A 38 -4.04 14.76 -11.68
N HIS A 39 -5.13 15.02 -10.95
CA HIS A 39 -5.07 15.69 -9.65
C HIS A 39 -4.23 14.88 -8.64
N VAL A 40 -4.52 13.59 -8.47
CA VAL A 40 -3.77 12.74 -7.53
C VAL A 40 -2.29 12.62 -7.94
N VAL A 41 -1.99 12.46 -9.22
CA VAL A 41 -0.60 12.44 -9.69
C VAL A 41 0.11 13.77 -9.40
N ASN A 42 -0.57 14.90 -9.52
CA ASN A 42 0.01 16.19 -9.19
C ASN A 42 0.27 16.33 -7.68
N CYS A 43 -0.61 15.85 -6.81
CA CYS A 43 -0.34 15.79 -5.36
C CYS A 43 0.95 14.99 -5.07
N TYR A 44 1.14 13.85 -5.73
CA TYR A 44 2.36 13.05 -5.55
C TYR A 44 3.62 13.77 -6.05
N LYS A 45 3.53 14.51 -7.17
CA LYS A 45 4.65 15.35 -7.63
C LYS A 45 4.99 16.45 -6.62
N GLU A 46 3.99 17.07 -5.99
CA GLU A 46 4.21 18.03 -4.91
C GLU A 46 4.88 17.38 -3.70
N TYR A 47 4.44 16.18 -3.28
CA TYR A 47 5.10 15.44 -2.20
C TYR A 47 6.56 15.14 -2.51
N LYS A 48 6.88 14.82 -3.77
CA LYS A 48 8.26 14.63 -4.21
C LYS A 48 9.05 15.93 -4.09
N GLU A 49 8.50 17.05 -4.54
CA GLU A 49 9.15 18.36 -4.40
C GLU A 49 9.39 18.72 -2.94
N TYR A 50 8.40 18.50 -2.05
CA TYR A 50 8.55 18.75 -0.61
C TYR A 50 9.59 17.85 0.06
N ALA A 51 9.84 16.65 -0.47
CA ALA A 51 10.85 15.75 0.05
C ALA A 51 12.27 16.14 -0.40
N ILE A 52 12.46 16.47 -1.68
CA ILE A 52 13.80 16.73 -2.25
C ILE A 52 14.23 18.19 -2.04
N ASN A 53 13.28 19.13 -2.06
CA ASN A 53 13.50 20.57 -1.92
C ASN A 53 12.68 21.17 -0.73
N PRO A 54 12.86 20.67 0.51
CA PRO A 54 12.10 21.18 1.65
C PRO A 54 12.54 22.60 2.03
N GLU A 55 11.60 23.38 2.57
CA GLU A 55 11.99 24.56 3.35
C GLU A 55 12.91 24.14 4.52
N PRO A 56 13.90 24.95 4.93
CA PRO A 56 14.85 24.59 5.99
C PRO A 56 14.20 24.10 7.29
N LYS A 57 13.04 24.66 7.66
CA LYS A 57 12.28 24.29 8.87
C LYS A 57 11.66 22.88 8.81
N PHE A 58 11.51 22.33 7.61
CA PHE A 58 10.95 21.00 7.33
C PHE A 58 12.02 19.98 6.92
N LYS A 59 13.29 20.37 6.80
CA LYS A 59 14.42 19.48 6.51
C LYS A 59 14.82 18.63 7.73
N LYS A 60 13.90 17.80 8.21
CA LYS A 60 14.05 16.92 9.37
C LYS A 60 13.30 15.61 9.14
N ILE A 61 13.85 14.52 9.67
CA ILE A 61 13.28 13.17 9.52
C ILE A 61 11.82 13.11 9.99
N ALA A 62 11.46 13.85 11.05
CA ALA A 62 10.09 13.89 11.54
C ALA A 62 9.09 14.43 10.50
N SER A 63 9.47 15.47 9.75
CA SER A 63 8.63 16.01 8.66
C SER A 63 8.54 15.05 7.49
N LEU A 64 9.66 14.39 7.15
CA LEU A 64 9.67 13.39 6.07
C LEU A 64 8.76 12.19 6.37
N LYS A 65 8.63 11.79 7.65
CA LYS A 65 7.71 10.71 8.05
C LYS A 65 6.25 11.00 7.68
N TYR A 66 5.80 12.24 7.81
CA TYR A 66 4.44 12.60 7.40
C TYR A 66 4.26 12.46 5.88
N LEU A 67 5.23 12.90 5.08
CA LEU A 67 5.20 12.68 3.63
C LEU A 67 5.23 11.20 3.24
N ILE A 68 6.00 10.39 3.96
CA ILE A 68 5.97 8.93 3.79
C ILE A 68 4.55 8.41 4.06
N GLU A 69 3.93 8.82 5.18
CA GLU A 69 2.56 8.42 5.48
C GLU A 69 1.56 8.85 4.40
N ASP A 70 1.64 10.09 3.92
CA ASP A 70 0.77 10.62 2.86
C ASP A 70 0.89 9.80 1.55
N VAL A 71 2.12 9.47 1.15
CA VAL A 71 2.41 8.64 -0.03
C VAL A 71 1.89 7.22 0.15
N PHE A 72 2.10 6.61 1.32
CA PHE A 72 1.77 5.21 1.54
C PHE A 72 0.30 4.96 1.91
N THR A 73 -0.45 5.94 2.40
CA THR A 73 -1.82 5.76 2.90
C THR A 73 -2.71 5.04 1.87
N ARG A 74 -2.74 5.50 0.62
CA ARG A 74 -3.47 4.83 -0.46
C ARG A 74 -3.09 3.36 -0.60
N PHE A 75 -1.79 3.09 -0.74
CA PHE A 75 -1.24 1.77 -1.02
C PHE A 75 -1.34 0.80 0.16
N GLN A 76 -1.46 1.32 1.37
CA GLN A 76 -1.69 0.53 2.58
C GLN A 76 -3.18 0.23 2.79
N GLU A 77 -4.06 1.15 2.38
CA GLU A 77 -5.47 1.07 2.72
C GLU A 77 -6.34 0.46 1.63
N SER A 78 -5.93 0.60 0.37
CA SER A 78 -6.70 0.20 -0.81
C SER A 78 -6.23 -1.13 -1.38
N SER A 79 -7.05 -1.68 -2.28
CA SER A 79 -6.72 -2.77 -3.21
C SER A 79 -6.78 -2.25 -4.65
N GLY A 80 -6.23 -3.01 -5.59
CA GLY A 80 -6.25 -2.65 -7.02
C GLY A 80 -4.96 -2.98 -7.75
N LYS A 81 -5.01 -3.00 -9.08
CA LYS A 81 -3.84 -3.32 -9.93
C LYS A 81 -2.71 -2.29 -9.76
N ASP A 82 -3.02 -1.02 -9.53
CA ASP A 82 -2.03 0.02 -9.18
C ASP A 82 -1.34 -0.30 -7.85
N VAL A 83 -2.11 -0.72 -6.84
CA VAL A 83 -1.58 -1.06 -5.53
C VAL A 83 -0.65 -2.26 -5.59
N GLU A 84 -1.06 -3.32 -6.28
CA GLU A 84 -0.23 -4.51 -6.42
C GLU A 84 1.03 -4.23 -7.24
N TYR A 85 0.92 -3.47 -8.34
CA TYR A 85 2.09 -3.05 -9.12
C TYR A 85 3.08 -2.25 -8.27
N PHE A 86 2.58 -1.30 -7.48
CA PHE A 86 3.41 -0.49 -6.59
C PHE A 86 4.23 -1.36 -5.63
N TRP A 87 3.59 -2.28 -4.91
CA TRP A 87 4.30 -3.14 -3.95
C TRP A 87 5.29 -4.09 -4.61
N GLN A 88 4.94 -4.66 -5.76
CA GLN A 88 5.85 -5.51 -6.53
C GLN A 88 7.08 -4.75 -7.00
N GLU A 89 6.91 -3.51 -7.46
CA GLU A 89 8.00 -2.70 -7.95
C GLU A 89 8.92 -2.22 -6.83
N LEU A 90 8.37 -1.88 -5.65
CA LEU A 90 9.19 -1.63 -4.45
C LEU A 90 10.06 -2.82 -4.08
N LYS A 91 9.50 -4.03 -4.13
CA LYS A 91 10.22 -5.28 -3.83
C LYS A 91 11.33 -5.54 -4.84
N LYS A 92 11.07 -5.36 -6.14
CA LYS A 92 12.07 -5.53 -7.21
C LYS A 92 13.23 -4.55 -7.08
N GLN A 93 12.95 -3.32 -6.68
CA GLN A 93 13.97 -2.28 -6.51
C GLN A 93 14.66 -2.33 -5.14
N ASN A 94 14.35 -3.33 -4.31
CA ASN A 94 14.91 -3.54 -2.98
C ASN A 94 14.76 -2.30 -2.06
N LEU A 95 13.60 -1.65 -2.14
CA LEU A 95 13.25 -0.53 -1.27
C LEU A 95 12.67 -1.07 0.05
N ASP A 96 13.19 -0.62 1.19
CA ASP A 96 12.88 -1.17 2.53
C ASP A 96 11.49 -0.80 3.12
N TYR A 97 10.49 -0.59 2.27
CA TYR A 97 9.13 -0.33 2.72
C TYR A 97 8.31 -1.60 2.69
N SER A 98 7.54 -1.83 3.76
CA SER A 98 6.68 -3.01 3.88
C SER A 98 5.20 -2.64 3.84
N ARG A 99 4.43 -3.52 3.18
CA ARG A 99 2.97 -3.49 3.24
C ARG A 99 2.55 -3.92 4.65
N LYS A 100 1.74 -3.11 5.31
CA LYS A 100 1.15 -3.44 6.61
C LYS A 100 0.10 -4.52 6.38
N ASP A 101 0.26 -5.65 7.06
CA ASP A 101 -0.63 -6.78 6.81
C ASP A 101 -1.92 -6.68 7.63
N LYS A 102 -3.02 -6.32 6.95
CA LYS A 102 -4.36 -6.40 7.55
C LYS A 102 -4.80 -7.86 7.69
N LEU A 103 -4.23 -8.81 6.92
CA LEU A 103 -4.58 -10.23 7.03
C LEU A 103 -4.18 -10.81 8.37
N ASP A 104 -3.00 -10.46 8.90
CA ASP A 104 -2.55 -10.90 10.23
C ASP A 104 -3.58 -10.54 11.32
N LYS A 105 -4.14 -9.33 11.25
CA LYS A 105 -5.20 -8.90 12.17
C LYS A 105 -6.49 -9.72 12.00
N ILE A 106 -6.88 -10.05 10.77
CA ILE A 106 -8.07 -10.86 10.47
C ILE A 106 -7.86 -12.30 10.96
N ILE A 107 -6.72 -12.91 10.64
CA ILE A 107 -6.30 -14.24 11.08
C ILE A 107 -6.34 -14.32 12.61
N LYS A 108 -5.69 -13.39 13.30
CA LYS A 108 -5.71 -13.29 14.78
C LYS A 108 -7.10 -13.14 15.36
N SER A 109 -8.01 -12.47 14.64
CA SER A 109 -9.38 -12.30 15.10
C SER A 109 -10.26 -13.55 14.90
N GLY A 110 -9.81 -14.50 14.07
CA GLY A 110 -10.47 -15.77 13.82
C GLY A 110 -11.77 -15.70 13.00
N LYS A 111 -12.17 -14.51 12.52
CA LYS A 111 -13.40 -14.31 11.73
C LYS A 111 -13.35 -13.05 10.87
N ILE A 112 -14.02 -13.10 9.73
CA ILE A 112 -14.34 -11.92 8.92
C ILE A 112 -15.55 -11.22 9.56
N LYS A 113 -15.42 -9.93 9.87
CA LYS A 113 -16.41 -9.17 10.66
C LYS A 113 -17.31 -8.29 9.81
N SER A 114 -16.91 -7.97 8.59
CA SER A 114 -17.64 -7.04 7.74
C SER A 114 -17.53 -7.42 6.27
N ARG A 115 -18.43 -6.87 5.46
CA ARG A 115 -18.38 -6.99 4.00
C ARG A 115 -17.07 -6.43 3.42
N ILE A 116 -16.53 -5.37 4.03
CA ILE A 116 -15.26 -4.76 3.62
C ILE A 116 -14.09 -5.72 3.85
N GLU A 117 -14.03 -6.39 5.00
CA GLU A 117 -13.01 -7.41 5.26
C GLU A 117 -13.17 -8.62 4.33
N PHE A 118 -14.41 -9.02 4.03
CA PHE A 118 -14.71 -10.10 3.09
C PHE A 118 -14.17 -9.79 1.69
N GLU A 119 -14.49 -8.61 1.14
CA GLU A 119 -14.02 -8.17 -0.18
C GLU A 119 -12.49 -8.06 -0.20
N TYR A 120 -11.91 -7.42 0.83
CA TYR A 120 -10.46 -7.32 0.96
C TYR A 120 -9.76 -8.68 0.94
N VAL A 121 -10.18 -9.63 1.80
CA VAL A 121 -9.55 -10.96 1.86
C VAL A 121 -9.73 -11.70 0.52
N THR A 122 -10.91 -11.63 -0.09
CA THR A 122 -11.18 -12.24 -1.39
C THR A 122 -10.21 -11.73 -2.46
N ASP A 123 -9.99 -10.42 -2.50
CA ASP A 123 -9.14 -9.78 -3.50
C ASP A 123 -7.66 -10.16 -3.36
N ILE A 124 -7.18 -10.33 -2.12
CA ILE A 124 -5.73 -10.39 -1.86
C ILE A 124 -5.20 -11.75 -1.40
N ILE A 125 -6.04 -12.70 -0.99
CA ILE A 125 -5.59 -13.96 -0.35
C ILE A 125 -4.61 -14.75 -1.21
N VAL A 126 -4.91 -14.93 -2.51
CA VAL A 126 -4.06 -15.69 -3.45
C VAL A 126 -2.74 -14.97 -3.68
N LEU A 127 -2.79 -13.64 -3.87
CA LEU A 127 -1.59 -12.83 -4.10
C LEU A 127 -0.69 -12.82 -2.86
N ALA A 128 -1.27 -12.69 -1.67
CA ALA A 128 -0.54 -12.69 -0.42
C ALA A 128 0.21 -14.01 -0.19
N GLU A 129 -0.39 -15.15 -0.55
CA GLU A 129 0.29 -16.46 -0.50
C GLU A 129 1.46 -16.52 -1.49
N GLN A 130 1.24 -16.14 -2.76
CA GLN A 130 2.26 -16.15 -3.80
C GLN A 130 3.46 -15.24 -3.48
N GLU A 131 3.21 -14.11 -2.81
CA GLU A 131 4.24 -13.17 -2.40
C GLU A 131 4.98 -13.57 -1.12
N GLY A 132 4.53 -14.64 -0.44
CA GLY A 132 5.06 -15.12 0.83
C GLY A 132 4.69 -14.22 2.02
N ARG A 133 3.61 -13.44 1.91
CA ARG A 133 3.10 -12.58 2.99
C ARG A 133 2.26 -13.36 3.99
N ILE A 134 1.60 -14.40 3.53
CA ILE A 134 0.96 -15.42 4.36
C ILE A 134 1.45 -16.80 3.94
N THR A 135 1.41 -17.75 4.87
CA THR A 135 1.65 -19.16 4.61
C THR A 135 0.43 -19.82 3.95
N LYS A 136 0.64 -21.00 3.37
CA LYS A 136 -0.44 -21.83 2.83
C LYS A 136 -1.50 -22.19 3.88
N ASP A 137 -1.07 -22.43 5.12
CA ASP A 137 -1.98 -22.73 6.24
C ASP A 137 -2.83 -21.51 6.62
N GLU A 138 -2.23 -20.31 6.64
CA GLU A 138 -2.94 -19.06 6.85
C GLU A 138 -3.92 -18.74 5.71
N ALA A 139 -3.55 -19.04 4.46
CA ALA A 139 -4.45 -18.95 3.31
C ALA A 139 -5.65 -19.90 3.46
N MET A 140 -5.43 -21.16 3.87
CA MET A 140 -6.52 -22.08 4.17
C MET A 140 -7.44 -21.58 5.29
N LEU A 141 -6.87 -21.02 6.37
CA LEU A 141 -7.65 -20.43 7.46
C LEU A 141 -8.54 -19.28 6.98
N LEU A 142 -7.99 -18.37 6.18
CA LEU A 142 -8.74 -17.26 5.58
C LEU A 142 -9.84 -17.76 4.63
N GLY A 143 -9.58 -18.79 3.82
CA GLY A 143 -10.57 -19.44 2.96
C GLY A 143 -11.77 -19.96 3.76
N ASN A 144 -11.51 -20.68 4.84
CA ASN A 144 -12.57 -21.15 5.75
C ASN A 144 -13.36 -19.99 6.38
N MET A 145 -12.71 -18.86 6.67
CA MET A 145 -13.41 -17.68 7.20
C MET A 145 -14.32 -17.01 6.15
N LEU A 146 -13.89 -16.99 4.88
CA LEU A 146 -14.70 -16.50 3.75
C LEU A 146 -15.98 -17.33 3.60
N ASP A 147 -15.84 -18.66 3.58
CA ASP A 147 -16.98 -19.58 3.47
C ASP A 147 -17.99 -19.39 4.61
N ASN A 148 -17.48 -19.31 5.84
CA ASN A 148 -18.31 -19.09 7.03
C ASN A 148 -19.06 -17.75 7.01
N PHE A 149 -18.44 -16.69 6.47
CA PHE A 149 -19.09 -15.39 6.32
C PHE A 149 -20.18 -15.45 5.24
N ALA A 150 -19.88 -16.02 4.08
CA ALA A 150 -20.82 -16.18 2.97
C ALA A 150 -22.07 -16.97 3.38
N LEU A 151 -21.90 -18.08 4.12
CA LEU A 151 -23.00 -18.90 4.63
C LEU A 151 -23.96 -18.14 5.57
N LYS A 152 -23.44 -17.16 6.32
CA LYS A 152 -24.23 -16.38 7.31
C LYS A 152 -24.91 -15.16 6.72
N HIS A 153 -24.36 -14.57 5.66
CA HIS A 153 -24.75 -13.23 5.23
C HIS A 153 -25.11 -13.11 3.74
N CYS A 154 -24.86 -14.12 2.91
CA CYS A 154 -25.18 -14.11 1.47
C CYS A 154 -26.32 -15.07 1.10
N LYS A 155 -27.22 -15.37 2.05
CA LYS A 155 -28.50 -16.04 1.78
C LYS A 155 -29.60 -15.03 1.47
#